data_AF-A0A352VNG2-F1
#
_entry.id   AF-A0A352VNG2-F1
#
_cell.length_a   1.000
_cell.length_b   1.000
_cell.length_c   1.000
_cell.angle_alpha   90.00
_cell.angle_beta   90.00
_cell.angle_gamma   90.00
#
_symmetry.space_group_name_H-M   'P 1'
#
loop_
_entity.id
_entity.type
_entity.pdbx_description
1 polymer ?
#
loop_
_entity_poly.entity_id
_entity_poly.type
_entity_poly.pdbx_seq_one_letter_code
_entity_poly.pdbx_strand_id
1 'polypeptide(L)' 'GYVDTDMIRRDHIDKKDDPEAAEQRMIDYAPLKRIATPAEISQSVLYLASFDARFITGAALAIDGGSTAGH' A
#
# COMPACT_ATOMS: atom_id res chain seq x y z
N GLY A 1 -2.44 -0.49 -3.29
CA GLY A 1 -1.35 0.47 -3.55
C GLY A 1 -0.04 -0.12 -3.09
N TYR A 2 1.05 0.63 -3.17
CA TYR A 2 2.38 0.13 -2.80
C TYR A 2 2.62 0.22 -1.29
N VAL A 3 3.18 -0.85 -0.74
CA VAL A 3 3.56 -0.98 0.67
C VAL A 3 5.02 -1.38 0.73
N ASP A 4 5.79 -0.70 1.58
CA ASP A 4 7.22 -0.93 1.76
C ASP A 4 7.47 -2.29 2.40
N THR A 5 7.79 -3.27 1.57
CA THR A 5 8.02 -4.66 1.94
C THR A 5 9.21 -5.20 1.17
N ASP A 6 9.85 -6.24 1.69
CA ASP A 6 10.99 -6.89 1.03
C ASP A 6 10.68 -7.32 -0.41
N MET A 7 9.43 -7.73 -0.68
CA MET A 7 8.97 -8.09 -2.02
C MET A 7 9.05 -6.89 -2.97
N ILE A 8 8.48 -5.76 -2.56
CA ILE A 8 8.47 -4.54 -3.37
C ILE A 8 9.88 -3.98 -3.56
N ARG A 9 10.67 -3.92 -2.49
CA ARG A 9 12.08 -3.49 -2.56
C ARG A 9 12.85 -4.32 -3.57
N ARG A 10 12.82 -5.64 -3.40
CA ARG A 10 13.56 -6.59 -4.24
C ARG A 10 13.12 -6.58 -5.71
N ASP A 11 11.82 -6.64 -5.96
CA ASP A 11 11.31 -6.94 -7.31
C ASP A 11 10.95 -5.69 -8.13
N HIS A 12 10.69 -4.55 -7.46
CA HIS A 12 10.28 -3.31 -8.12
C HIS A 12 11.29 -2.18 -8.04
N ILE A 13 12.24 -2.20 -7.08
CA ILE A 13 13.22 -1.13 -6.87
C ILE A 13 14.65 -1.64 -7.16
N ASP A 14 15.17 -2.56 -6.34
CA ASP A 14 16.60 -2.89 -6.29
C ASP A 14 17.14 -3.53 -7.58
N LYS A 15 16.29 -4.28 -8.29
CA LYS A 15 16.66 -4.96 -9.55
C LYS A 15 16.51 -4.07 -10.79
N LYS A 16 16.16 -2.79 -10.65
CA LYS A 16 16.00 -1.88 -11.80
C LYS A 16 17.33 -1.25 -12.15
N ASP A 17 17.50 -0.91 -13.43
CA ASP A 17 18.68 -0.21 -13.93
C ASP A 17 18.87 1.15 -13.23
N ASP A 18 17.75 1.78 -12.85
CA ASP A 18 17.70 3.01 -12.06
C ASP A 18 16.71 2.83 -10.89
N PRO A 19 17.22 2.41 -9.71
CA PRO A 19 16.40 2.18 -8.50
C PRO A 19 15.74 3.46 -7.98
N GLU A 20 16.42 4.60 -8.02
CA GLU A 20 15.88 5.87 -7.53
C GLU A 20 14.69 6.32 -8.37
N ALA A 21 14.82 6.27 -9.71
CA ALA A 21 13.69 6.58 -10.58
C ALA A 21 12.56 5.55 -10.46
N ALA A 22 12.86 4.28 -10.13
CA ALA A 22 11.84 3.28 -9.88
C ALA A 22 11.04 3.56 -8.61
N GLU A 23 11.72 3.88 -7.51
CA GLU A 23 11.08 4.27 -6.26
C GLU A 23 10.26 5.56 -6.44
N GLN A 24 10.79 6.54 -7.16
CA GLN A 24 10.07 7.79 -7.45
C GLN A 24 8.77 7.54 -8.24
N ARG A 25 8.79 6.66 -9.25
CA ARG A 25 7.56 6.26 -9.98
C ARG A 25 6.52 5.63 -9.08
N MET A 26 6.95 4.86 -8.08
CA MET A 26 6.05 4.23 -7.11
C MET A 26 5.46 5.24 -6.13
N ILE A 27 6.26 6.21 -5.68
CA ILE A 27 5.80 7.35 -4.88
C ILE A 27 4.74 8.13 -5.67
N ASP A 28 4.99 8.38 -6.96
CA ASP A 28 4.12 9.17 -7.80
C ASP A 28 2.81 8.49 -8.20
N TYR A 29 2.75 7.16 -8.10
CA TYR A 29 1.60 6.34 -8.47
C TYR A 29 0.33 6.66 -7.67
N ALA A 30 0.46 6.97 -6.38
CA ALA A 30 -0.68 7.27 -5.51
C ALA A 30 -0.82 8.79 -5.28
N PRO A 31 -2.05 9.34 -5.19
CA PRO A 31 -2.29 10.73 -4.82
C PRO A 31 -1.61 11.19 -3.53
N LEU A 32 -1.45 10.29 -2.55
CA LEU A 32 -0.75 10.60 -1.29
C LEU A 32 0.77 10.79 -1.44
N LYS A 33 1.35 10.56 -2.62
CA LYS A 33 2.76 10.80 -2.95
C LYS A 33 3.74 10.20 -1.93
N ARG A 34 3.47 8.95 -1.55
CA ARG A 34 4.31 8.14 -0.68
C ARG A 34 3.97 6.66 -0.79
N ILE A 35 4.94 5.82 -0.45
CA ILE A 35 4.73 4.38 -0.23
C ILE A 35 4.22 4.20 1.21
N ALA A 36 3.22 3.35 1.41
CA ALA A 36 2.71 3.06 2.75
C ALA A 36 3.68 2.15 3.52
N THR A 37 3.70 2.26 4.83
CA THR A 37 4.43 1.31 5.69
C THR A 37 3.56 0.08 5.99
N PRO A 38 4.15 -1.10 6.29
CA PRO A 38 3.39 -2.26 6.74
C PRO A 38 2.54 -1.99 7.99
N ALA A 39 3.03 -1.12 8.88
CA ALA A 39 2.32 -0.74 10.10
C ALA A 39 0.98 -0.06 9.79
N GLU A 40 0.92 0.81 8.77
CA GLU A 40 -0.33 1.45 8.35
C GLU A 40 -1.37 0.44 7.85
N ILE A 41 -0.94 -0.64 7.19
CA ILE A 41 -1.85 -1.71 6.74
C ILE A 41 -2.34 -2.54 7.94
N SER A 42 -1.45 -2.84 8.88
CA SER A 42 -1.77 -3.67 10.04
C SER A 42 -2.89 -3.10 10.91
N GLN A 43 -3.01 -1.76 11.01
CA GLN A 43 -4.07 -1.13 11.80
C GLN A 43 -5.46 -1.40 11.23
N SER A 44 -5.64 -1.34 9.91
CA SER A 44 -6.91 -1.69 9.27
C SER A 44 -7.22 -3.18 9.41
N VAL A 45 -6.21 -4.05 9.33
CA VAL A 45 -6.37 -5.49 9.56
C VAL A 45 -6.81 -5.76 11.01
N LEU A 46 -6.17 -5.11 11.99
CA LEU A 46 -6.54 -5.22 13.40
C LEU A 46 -7.97 -4.75 13.66
N TYR A 47 -8.39 -3.64 13.06
CA TYR A 47 -9.77 -3.17 13.14
C TYR A 47 -10.76 -4.21 12.57
N LEU A 48 -10.51 -4.72 11.36
CA LEU A 48 -11.39 -5.72 10.73
C LEU A 48 -11.43 -7.04 11.50
N ALA A 49 -10.37 -7.36 12.25
CA ALA A 49 -10.32 -8.52 13.13
C ALA A 49 -10.91 -8.27 14.53
N SER A 50 -11.29 -7.04 14.87
CA SER A 50 -11.77 -6.67 16.21
C SER A 50 -13.28 -6.88 16.38
N PHE A 51 -13.75 -6.80 17.62
CA PHE A 51 -15.19 -6.81 17.93
C PHE A 51 -15.96 -5.60 17.39
N ASP A 52 -15.26 -4.52 17.03
CA ASP A 52 -15.87 -3.31 16.50
C ASP A 52 -16.32 -3.49 15.05
N ALA A 53 -15.73 -4.45 14.34
CA ALA A 53 -16.09 -4.80 12.96
C ALA A 53 -17.07 -5.98 12.86
N ARG A 54 -17.74 -6.38 13.95
CA ARG A 54 -18.56 -7.63 14.03
C ARG A 54 -19.74 -7.75 13.05
N PHE A 55 -20.08 -6.68 12.34
CA PHE A 55 -21.13 -6.68 11.32
C PHE A 55 -20.60 -6.35 9.91
N ILE A 56 -19.28 -6.27 9.75
CA ILE A 56 -18.60 -6.03 8.48
C ILE A 56 -18.19 -7.38 7.90
N THR A 57 -18.78 -7.75 6.77
CA THR A 57 -18.43 -8.96 6.02
C THR A 57 -18.73 -8.77 4.53
N GLY A 58 -18.08 -9.55 3.66
CA GLY A 58 -18.29 -9.50 2.20
C GLY A 58 -17.77 -8.25 1.50
N ALA A 59 -16.99 -7.41 2.19
CA ALA A 59 -16.43 -6.17 1.64
C ALA A 59 -14.92 -6.29 1.43
N ALA A 60 -14.42 -5.64 0.38
CA ALA A 60 -12.99 -5.43 0.15
C ALA A 60 -12.63 -3.98 0.48
N LEU A 61 -11.78 -3.78 1.50
CA LEU A 61 -11.30 -2.45 1.88
C LEU A 61 -10.04 -2.10 1.10
N ALA A 62 -10.12 -1.10 0.22
CA ALA A 62 -8.94 -0.58 -0.48
C ALA A 62 -8.05 0.22 0.49
N ILE A 63 -6.77 -0.14 0.57
CA ILE A 63 -5.75 0.59 1.32
C ILE A 63 -4.60 0.86 0.36
N ASP A 64 -4.61 2.02 -0.28
CA ASP A 64 -3.81 2.22 -1.47
C ASP A 64 -3.37 3.66 -1.73
N GLY A 65 -3.62 4.56 -0.78
CA GLY A 65 -3.29 5.98 -0.91
C GLY A 65 -4.06 6.70 -2.02
N GLY A 66 -5.22 6.16 -2.43
CA GLY A 66 -6.11 6.75 -3.42
C GLY A 66 -5.83 6.32 -4.87
N SER A 67 -4.89 5.39 -5.10
CA SER A 67 -4.53 4.96 -6.46
C SER A 67 -5.70 4.36 -7.27
N THR A 68 -6.70 3.78 -6.61
CA THR A 68 -7.89 3.19 -7.22
C THR A 68 -9.06 4.16 -7.33
N ALA A 69 -8.95 5.36 -6.76
CA ALA A 69 -10.04 6.34 -6.75
C ALA A 69 -10.12 7.21 -8.03
N GLY A 70 -9.07 7.23 -8.85
CA GLY A 70 -9.01 7.96 -10.12
C GLY A 70 -7.60 8.49 -10.42
N HIS A 71 -7.25 8.56 -11.71
CA HIS A 71 -6.02 9.17 -12.24
C HIS A 71 -6.27 10.57 -12.79
#